data_AF-A0A354F5F0-F1
#
_entry.id   AF-A0A354F5F0-F1
#
_cell.length_a   1.000
_cell.length_b   1.000
_cell.length_c   1.000
_cell.angle_alpha   90.00
_cell.angle_beta   90.00
_cell.angle_gamma   90.00
#
_symmetry.space_group_name_H-M   'P 1'
#
loop_
_entity.id
_entity.type
_entity.pdbx_description
1 polymer ?
#
loop_
_entity_poly.entity_id
_entity_poly.type
_entity_poly.pdbx_seq_one_letter_code
_entity_poly.pdbx_strand_id
1 'polypeptide(L)' 'MQNTEPFIVDNYIVRIYRRDEEDLRKIVGIVEQVGAEEKRSFHSLDELWTILSVAKGRIPRKGKSRKVKGNSG' A
#
# COMPACT_ATOMS: atom_id res chain seq x y z
N MET A 1 -21.00 -26.90 22.20
CA MET A 1 -21.07 -25.92 21.10
C MET A 1 -19.70 -25.28 21.01
N GLN A 2 -18.97 -25.46 19.91
CA GLN A 2 -17.64 -24.85 19.75
C GLN A 2 -17.84 -23.37 19.39
N ASN A 3 -17.36 -22.47 20.25
CA ASN A 3 -17.32 -21.03 19.98
C ASN A 3 -16.21 -20.78 18.94
N THR A 4 -16.59 -20.61 17.68
CA THR A 4 -15.65 -20.12 16.66
C THR A 4 -15.58 -18.61 16.82
N GLU A 5 -14.57 -18.13 17.55
CA GLU A 5 -14.18 -16.71 17.49
C GLU A 5 -13.98 -16.34 16.01
N PRO A 6 -14.64 -15.29 15.49
CA PRO A 6 -14.45 -14.90 14.11
C PRO A 6 -12.99 -14.49 13.94
N PHE A 7 -12.24 -15.23 13.11
CA PHE A 7 -10.98 -14.74 12.59
C PHE A 7 -11.29 -13.44 11.85
N ILE A 8 -10.94 -12.30 12.44
CA ILE A 8 -11.03 -11.01 11.77
C ILE A 8 -9.91 -11.00 10.73
N VAL A 9 -10.26 -11.47 9.53
CA VAL A 9 -9.40 -11.43 8.35
C VAL A 9 -9.55 -10.03 7.77
N ASP A 10 -8.43 -9.31 7.66
CA ASP A 10 -8.40 -8.07 6.91
C ASP A 10 -8.50 -8.38 5.41
N ASN A 11 -9.49 -7.77 4.76
CA ASN A 11 -9.76 -7.96 3.34
C ASN A 11 -9.31 -6.71 2.58
N TYR A 12 -8.64 -6.89 1.45
CA TYR A 12 -8.12 -5.79 0.64
C TYR A 12 -8.48 -5.96 -0.83
N ILE A 13 -8.76 -4.84 -1.50
CA ILE A 13 -8.85 -4.75 -2.96
C ILE A 13 -7.59 -4.04 -3.45
N VAL A 14 -6.79 -4.73 -4.26
CA VAL A 14 -5.60 -4.17 -4.91
C VAL A 14 -5.90 -3.98 -6.39
N ARG A 15 -5.80 -2.75 -6.89
CA ARG A 15 -5.94 -2.42 -8.33
C ARG A 15 -4.59 -2.00 -8.87
N ILE A 16 -4.05 -2.75 -9.83
CA ILE A 16 -2.79 -2.43 -10.53
C ILE A 16 -3.15 -1.81 -11.88
N TYR A 17 -2.67 -0.59 -12.13
CA TYR A 17 -2.94 0.15 -13.37
C TYR A 17 -1.76 0.14 -14.34
N ARG A 18 -0.54 0.18 -13.80
CA ARG A 18 0.69 0.13 -14.61
C ARG A 18 1.62 -0.90 -14.00
N ARG A 19 2.20 -1.71 -14.87
CA ARG A 19 3.29 -2.63 -14.55
C ARG A 19 4.34 -2.45 -15.64
N ASP A 20 5.56 -2.19 -15.22
CA ASP A 20 6.71 -2.17 -16.11
C ASP A 20 7.06 -3.63 -16.49
N GLU A 21 7.28 -3.87 -17.79
CA GLU A 21 7.58 -5.21 -18.32
C GLU A 21 9.05 -5.60 -18.08
N GLU A 22 9.94 -4.62 -18.00
CA GLU A 22 11.37 -4.82 -17.77
C GLU A 22 11.70 -4.89 -16.27
N ASP A 23 10.93 -4.17 -15.45
CA ASP A 23 11.09 -4.15 -13.99
C ASP A 23 9.78 -4.47 -13.27
N LEU A 24 9.60 -5.75 -12.94
CA LEU A 24 8.37 -6.24 -12.29
C LEU A 24 8.09 -5.62 -10.92
N ARG A 25 9.06 -4.95 -10.29
CA ARG A 25 8.86 -4.24 -9.02
C ARG A 25 8.23 -2.86 -9.21
N LYS A 26 8.30 -2.29 -10.41
CA LYS A 26 7.64 -1.01 -10.76
C LYS A 26 6.20 -1.25 -11.15
N ILE A 27 5.36 -1.30 -10.12
CA ILE A 27 3.90 -1.36 -10.26
C ILE A 27 3.26 -0.10 -9.67
N VAL A 28 2.26 0.44 -10.36
CA VAL A 28 1.47 1.57 -9.86
C VAL A 28 0.02 1.16 -9.74
N GLY A 29 -0.58 1.47 -8.61
CA GLY A 29 -1.93 1.05 -8.29
C GLY A 29 -2.49 1.72 -7.05
N ILE A 30 -3.62 1.20 -6.60
CA ILE A 30 -4.25 1.57 -5.34
C ILE A 30 -4.62 0.33 -4.51
N VAL A 31 -4.61 0.48 -3.19
CA VAL A 31 -5.12 -0.47 -2.20
C VAL A 31 -6.29 0.17 -1.47
N GLU A 32 -7.33 -0.62 -1.25
CA GLU A 32 -8.53 -0.29 -0.48
C GLU A 32 -8.76 -1.41 0.53
N GLN A 33 -8.93 -1.09 1.82
CA GLN A 33 -9.34 -2.07 2.82
C GLN A 33 -10.86 -2.18 2.81
N VAL A 34 -11.37 -3.40 2.70
CA VAL A 34 -12.82 -3.65 2.67
C VAL A 34 -13.43 -3.22 4.00
N GLY A 35 -14.47 -2.40 3.94
CA GLY A 35 -15.12 -1.83 5.11
C GLY A 35 -14.46 -0.54 5.63
N ALA A 36 -13.37 -0.08 5.03
CA ALA A 36 -12.79 1.24 5.27
C ALA A 36 -13.02 2.16 4.07
N GLU A 37 -13.27 3.44 4.30
CA GLU A 37 -13.44 4.42 3.23
C GLU A 37 -12.11 4.87 2.60
N GLU A 38 -10.96 4.47 3.19
CA GLU A 38 -9.66 4.94 2.73
C GLU A 38 -9.08 4.14 1.55
N LYS A 39 -8.52 4.88 0.59
CA LYS A 39 -7.76 4.35 -0.54
C LYS A 39 -6.35 4.91 -0.52
N ARG A 40 -5.35 4.08 -0.78
CA ARG A 40 -3.93 4.48 -0.81
C ARG A 40 -3.30 4.07 -2.13
N SER A 41 -2.59 4.98 -2.77
CA SER A 41 -1.79 4.67 -3.94
C SER A 41 -0.44 4.06 -3.56
N PHE A 42 0.09 3.23 -4.46
CA PHE A 42 1.46 2.72 -4.41
C PHE A 42 2.10 2.84 -5.80
N HIS A 43 3.42 2.93 -5.83
CA HIS A 43 4.25 3.09 -7.03
C HIS A 43 5.37 2.04 -7.14
N SER A 44 5.40 1.10 -6.20
CA SER A 44 6.30 -0.05 -6.23
C SER A 44 5.72 -1.22 -5.45
N LEU A 45 6.22 -2.42 -5.70
CA LEU A 45 5.87 -3.63 -4.95
C LEU A 45 6.24 -3.49 -3.46
N ASP A 46 7.36 -2.85 -3.15
CA ASP A 46 7.81 -2.64 -1.76
C ASP A 46 6.88 -1.67 -1.01
N GLU A 47 6.37 -0.65 -1.69
CA GLU A 47 5.37 0.27 -1.12
C GLU A 47 4.03 -0.44 -0.88
N LEU A 48 3.59 -1.30 -1.80
CA LEU A 48 2.41 -2.15 -1.61
C LEU A 48 2.58 -3.05 -0.38
N TRP A 49 3.71 -3.75 -0.27
CA TRP A 49 4.00 -4.62 0.87
C TRP A 49 3.99 -3.85 2.20
N THR A 50 4.56 -2.64 2.21
CA THR A 50 4.55 -1.78 3.39
C THR A 50 3.13 -1.39 3.79
N ILE A 51 2.26 -1.04 2.83
CA ILE A 51 0.85 -0.70 3.11
C ILE A 51 0.12 -1.89 3.73
N LEU A 52 0.30 -3.10 3.17
CA LEU A 52 -0.36 -4.31 3.67
C LEU A 52 0.17 -4.77 5.03
N SER A 53 1.45 -4.53 5.33
CA SER A 53 2.09 -4.99 6.57
C SER A 53 1.76 -4.13 7.79
N VAL A 54 1.42 -2.85 7.60
CA VAL A 54 1.13 -1.93 8.71
C VAL A 54 -0.38 -1.85 9.00
N ALA A 55 -1.16 -2.82 8.49
CA ALA A 55 -2.60 -2.98 8.71
C ALA A 55 -3.05 -3.04 10.19
N LYS A 56 -2.14 -3.16 11.16
CA LYS A 56 -2.45 -2.95 12.58
C LYS A 56 -2.20 -1.51 13.01
N GLY A 57 -3.16 -0.64 12.73
CA GLY A 57 -3.33 0.65 13.42
C GLY A 57 -2.26 1.70 13.12
N ARG A 58 -2.68 2.76 12.39
CA ARG A 58 -1.94 4.03 12.20
C ARG A 58 -0.62 3.90 11.42
N ILE A 59 -0.73 3.69 10.12
CA ILE A 59 0.40 3.86 9.19
C ILE A 59 0.64 5.38 8.96
N PRO A 60 1.85 5.91 9.18
CA PRO A 60 2.16 7.33 8.97
C PRO A 60 1.88 7.76 7.52
N ARG A 61 1.20 8.90 7.34
CA ARG A 61 1.07 9.54 6.03
C ARG A 61 2.47 9.88 5.54
N LYS A 62 2.96 9.19 4.51
CA LYS A 62 4.20 9.56 3.82
C LYS A 62 3.96 10.90 3.11
N GLY A 63 4.29 11.99 3.80
CA GLY A 63 4.36 13.31 3.19
C GLY A 63 5.34 13.26 2.02
N LYS A 64 4.95 13.88 0.89
CA LYS A 64 5.77 14.05 -0.33
C LYS A 64 7.24 14.25 0.03
N SER A 65 8.09 13.26 -0.29
CA SER A 65 9.53 13.49 -0.37
C SER A 65 9.76 14.62 -1.37
N ARG A 66 10.05 15.84 -0.87
CA ARG A 66 10.58 16.92 -1.69
C ARG A 66 11.87 16.40 -2.30
N LYS A 67 11.90 16.29 -3.62
CA LYS A 67 13.12 16.09 -4.39
C LYS A 67 14.03 17.28 -4.09
N VAL A 68 15.02 17.09 -3.22
CA VAL A 68 16.06 18.09 -2.97
C VAL A 68 16.82 18.23 -4.28
N LYS A 69 16.67 19.39 -4.93
CA LYS A 69 17.40 19.76 -6.13
C LYS A 69 18.86 19.95 -5.72
N GLY A 70 19.74 19.06 -6.21
CA GLY A 70 21.17 19.16 -5.97
C GLY A 70 21.68 20.53 -6.41
N ASN A 71 22.45 21.18 -5.54
CA ASN A 71 23.19 22.38 -5.87
C ASN A 71 24.60 21.94 -6.22
N SER A 72 24.94 21.97 -7.52
CA SER A 72 26.30 21.89 -8.01
C SER A 72 26.94 23.27 -7.83
N GLY A 73 27.94 23.33 -6.97
CA GLY A 73 28.92 24.41 -6.86
C GLY A 73 30.31 23.85 -7.08
#